data_AF-A0A563IHM0-F1
#
_entry.id   AF-A0A563IHM0-F1
#
_cell.length_a   1.000
_cell.length_b   1.000
_cell.length_c   1.000
_cell.angle_alpha   90.00
_cell.angle_beta   90.00
_cell.angle_gamma   90.00
#
_symmetry.space_group_name_H-M   'P 1'
#
loop_
_entity.id
_entity.type
_entity.pdbx_description
1 polymer ?
#
loop_
_entity_poly.entity_id
_entity_poly.type
_entity_poly.pdbx_seq_one_letter_code
_entity_poly.pdbx_strand_id
1 'polypeptide(L)' 'MSGKPAARQGDMTQYGGSIVQGSAGVRIGAPT' A
#
# COMPACT_ATOMS: atom_id res chain seq x y z
N MET A 1 -4.86 16.41 5.83
CA MET A 1 -4.10 15.18 5.59
C MET A 1 -4.73 14.10 6.46
N SER A 2 -5.29 13.02 5.88
CA SER A 2 -5.85 11.93 6.68
C SER A 2 -4.68 11.27 7.41
N GLY A 3 -4.59 11.39 8.74
CA GLY A 3 -3.44 10.96 9.54
C GLY A 3 -3.22 9.45 9.63
N LYS A 4 -3.82 8.68 8.72
CA LYS A 4 -3.68 7.22 8.63
C LYS A 4 -2.59 6.89 7.62
N PRO A 5 -1.82 5.80 7.83
CA PRO A 5 -0.84 5.34 6.84
C PRO A 5 -1.48 5.08 5.47
N ALA A 6 -0.73 5.36 4.41
CA ALA A 6 -1.16 5.06 3.05
C ALA A 6 -1.09 3.55 2.79
N ALA A 7 -2.11 3.01 2.11
CA ALA A 7 -2.14 1.63 1.66
C ALA A 7 -1.19 1.41 0.46
N ARG A 8 -0.47 0.30 0.46
CA ARG A 8 0.59 -0.02 -0.52
C ARG A 8 0.45 -1.45 -1.03
N GLN A 9 1.05 -1.71 -2.18
CA GLN A 9 1.15 -3.07 -2.70
C GLN A 9 1.86 -3.98 -1.69
N GLY A 10 1.25 -5.14 -1.41
CA GLY A 10 1.70 -6.09 -0.39
C GLY A 10 1.07 -5.89 1.00
N ASP A 11 0.47 -4.73 1.30
CA ASP A 11 -0.19 -4.53 2.60
C ASP A 11 -1.43 -5.46 2.73
N MET A 12 -1.72 -5.85 3.98
CA MET A 12 -2.83 -6.74 4.33
C MET A 12 -4.16 -5.98 4.39
N THR A 13 -5.19 -6.52 3.76
CA THR A 13 -6.57 -6.04 3.89
C THR A 13 -7.20 -6.57 5.19
N GLN A 14 -8.25 -5.92 5.68
CA GLN A 14 -8.96 -6.36 6.88
C GLN A 14 -9.49 -7.80 6.81
N TYR A 15 -9.70 -8.34 5.60
CA TYR A 15 -10.22 -9.68 5.36
C TYR A 15 -9.12 -10.72 5.06
N GLY A 16 -7.84 -10.34 5.20
CA GLY A 16 -6.73 -11.29 5.08
C GLY A 16 -6.14 -11.47 3.67
N GLY A 17 -6.64 -10.76 2.67
CA GLY A 17 -6.01 -10.70 1.34
C GLY A 17 -4.95 -9.60 1.25
N SER A 18 -3.96 -9.74 0.38
CA SER A 18 -2.96 -8.68 0.13
C SER A 18 -3.40 -7.72 -0.99
N ILE A 19 -2.91 -6.48 -0.94
CA ILE A 19 -3.06 -5.54 -2.06
C ILE A 19 -2.11 -5.96 -3.19
N VAL A 20 -2.66 -6.54 -4.25
CA VAL A 20 -1.85 -7.10 -5.35
C VAL A 20 -1.41 -6.08 -6.40
N GLN A 21 -2.00 -4.89 -6.44
CA GLN A 21 -1.71 -3.88 -7.45
C GLN A 21 -1.80 -2.45 -6.89
N GLY A 22 -0.86 -1.60 -7.32
CA GLY A 22 -0.91 -0.14 -7.16
C GLY A 22 -0.78 0.56 -8.52
N SER A 23 -0.59 1.88 -8.52
CA SER A 23 -0.32 2.64 -9.75
C SER A 23 1.11 2.44 -10.23
N ALA A 24 1.30 2.13 -11.51
CA ALA A 24 2.61 1.79 -12.09
C ALA A 24 3.70 2.88 -11.93
N GLY A 25 3.31 4.16 -11.86
CA GLY A 25 4.23 5.29 -11.74
C GLY A 25 4.47 5.81 -10.32
N VAL A 26 3.83 5.23 -9.30
CA VAL A 26 3.93 5.73 -7.91
C VAL A 26 4.40 4.62 -6.99
N ARG A 27 5.42 4.92 -6.19
CA ARG A 27 5.87 4.07 -5.08
C ARG A 27 5.70 4.83 -3.76
N ILE A 28 5.09 4.17 -2.78
CA ILE A 28 4.90 4.70 -1.43
C ILE A 28 5.80 3.89 -0.49
N GLY A 29 6.73 4.56 0.18
CA GLY A 29 7.79 3.94 0.99
C GLY A 29 9.17 4.02 0.33
N ALA A 30 10.23 3.91 1.13
CA ALA A 30 11.61 3.94 0.64
C ALA A 30 12.05 2.54 0.15
N PRO A 31 12.92 2.44 -0.87
CA PRO A 31 13.64 1.20 -1.15
C PRO A 31 14.65 0.94 -0.02
N THR A 32 14.47 -0.16 0.69
CA THR A 32 15.51 -0.76 1.54
C THR A 32 16.06 -1.98 0.84
#